data_AF-A0A9E2L4M5-F1
#
_entry.id   AF-A0A9E2L4M5-F1
#
_cell.length_a   1.000
_cell.length_b   1.000
_cell.length_c   1.000
_cell.angle_alpha   90.00
_cell.angle_beta   90.00
_cell.angle_gamma   90.00
#
_symmetry.space_group_name_H-M   'P 1'
#
loop_
_entity.id
_entity.type
_entity.pdbx_description
1 polymer ?
#
loop_
_entity_poly.entity_id
_entity_poly.type
_entity_poly.pdbx_seq_one_letter_code
_entity_poly.pdbx_strand_id
1 'polypeptide(L)' 'GANKAYLALPATMSQVRSITIGGPTTGIENTVTDGTQTEEYYDLQGRRVLNPTKGIYVTKSGKKVLFNK' A
#
# COMPACT_ATOMS: atom_id res chain seq x y z
N GLY A 1 12.21 -5.57 5.06
CA GLY A 1 11.00 -5.15 4.34
C GLY A 1 10.29 -4.10 5.17
N ALA A 2 9.82 -3.03 4.55
CA ALA A 2 9.02 -1.99 5.22
C ALA A 2 7.78 -2.61 5.92
N ASN A 3 7.21 -1.91 6.91
CA ASN A 3 6.02 -2.32 7.67
C ASN A 3 6.25 -3.40 8.73
N LYS A 4 7.32 -3.29 9.52
CA LYS A 4 7.53 -4.12 10.72
C LYS A 4 7.70 -3.22 11.93
N ALA A 5 6.87 -3.41 12.94
CA ALA A 5 7.03 -2.82 14.26
C ALA A 5 7.60 -3.91 15.19
N TYR A 6 8.60 -3.57 15.99
CA TYR A 6 9.26 -4.49 16.92
C TYR A 6 9.27 -3.88 18.32
N LEU A 7 9.04 -4.73 19.32
CA LEU A 7 9.28 -4.38 20.72
C LEU A 7 10.69 -4.86 21.09
N ALA A 8 11.61 -3.93 21.33
CA ALA A 8 12.95 -4.25 21.82
C ALA A 8 12.91 -4.39 23.34
N LEU A 9 13.28 -5.57 23.87
CA LEU A 9 13.33 -5.83 25.30
C LEU A 9 14.78 -6.06 25.74
N PRO A 10 15.23 -5.48 26.85
CA PRO A 10 16.54 -5.80 27.42
C PRO A 10 16.57 -7.27 27.86
N ALA A 11 17.72 -7.92 27.73
CA ALA A 11 17.89 -9.36 28.01
C ALA A 11 17.53 -9.77 29.45
N THR A 12 17.50 -8.81 30.38
CA THR A 12 17.12 -8.99 31.79
C THR A 12 15.61 -8.94 32.04
N MET A 13 14.81 -8.48 31.05
CA MET A 13 13.36 -8.51 31.13
C MET A 13 12.82 -9.86 30.63
N SER A 14 12.69 -10.80 31.56
CA SER A 14 11.89 -12.01 31.35
C SER A 14 10.43 -11.71 31.69
N GLN A 15 9.49 -12.11 30.83
CA GLN A 15 8.03 -12.17 31.07
C GLN A 15 7.15 -10.94 30.74
N VAL A 16 7.42 -10.19 29.67
CA VAL A 16 6.36 -9.30 29.14
C VAL A 16 5.23 -10.16 28.57
N ARG A 17 4.07 -10.18 29.24
CA ARG A 17 2.91 -11.05 28.90
C ARG A 17 1.84 -10.38 28.03
N SER A 18 1.92 -9.06 27.80
CA SER A 18 0.96 -8.35 26.95
C SER A 18 1.54 -7.06 26.37
N ILE A 19 1.06 -6.72 25.18
CA ILE A 19 1.23 -5.41 24.55
C ILE A 19 -0.18 -4.80 24.48
N THR A 20 -0.40 -3.69 25.16
CA THR A 20 -1.68 -2.95 25.11
C THR A 20 -1.47 -1.69 24.30
N ILE A 21 -2.25 -1.53 23.24
CA ILE A 21 -2.32 -0.30 22.44
C ILE A 21 -3.60 0.42 22.88
N GLY A 22 -3.46 1.51 23.64
CA GLY A 22 -4.58 2.33 24.11
C GLY A 22 -4.71 3.65 23.33
N GLY A 23 -5.85 4.33 23.51
CA GLY A 23 -6.17 5.60 22.83
C GLY A 23 -7.34 5.49 21.86
N PRO A 24 -7.83 6.61 21.30
CA PRO A 24 -8.81 6.56 20.22
C PRO A 24 -8.20 5.84 19.01
N THR A 25 -9.05 5.33 18.12
CA THR A 25 -8.60 4.75 16.84
C THR A 25 -7.75 5.77 16.09
N THR A 26 -6.44 5.54 16.02
CA THR A 26 -5.55 6.27 15.12
C THR A 26 -5.64 5.60 13.75
N GLY A 27 -6.19 6.33 12.78
CA GLY A 27 -6.25 5.88 11.40
C GLY A 27 -4.85 5.87 10.76
N ILE A 28 -4.77 5.40 9.53
CA ILE A 28 -3.58 5.61 8.70
C ILE A 28 -3.59 7.07 8.23
N GLU A 29 -2.78 7.93 8.84
CA GLU A 29 -2.68 9.34 8.41
C GLU A 29 -2.00 9.46 7.04
N ASN A 30 -1.00 8.60 6.77
CA ASN A 30 -0.26 8.60 5.52
C ASN A 30 0.09 7.16 5.11
N THR A 31 -0.11 6.86 3.83
CA THR A 31 0.45 5.67 3.18
C THR A 31 1.73 6.07 2.48
N VAL A 32 2.74 5.19 2.44
CA VAL A 32 3.92 5.41 1.61
C VAL A 32 3.44 5.58 0.17
N THR A 33 3.54 6.79 -0.37
CA THR A 33 3.33 7.00 -1.79
C THR A 33 4.50 6.36 -2.50
N ASP A 34 4.23 5.37 -3.36
CA ASP A 34 5.19 5.05 -4.40
C ASP A 34 5.47 6.38 -5.11
N GLY A 35 6.74 6.82 -5.08
CA GLY A 35 7.15 8.11 -5.66
C GLY A 35 6.63 8.24 -7.09
N THR A 36 6.64 9.46 -7.64
CA THR A 36 6.10 9.81 -8.97
C THR A 36 6.74 8.96 -10.09
N GLN A 37 6.32 7.71 -10.20
CA GLN A 37 6.67 6.79 -11.25
C GLN A 37 5.73 7.05 -12.40
N THR A 38 6.25 6.92 -13.62
CA THR A 38 5.42 6.96 -14.82
C THR A 38 4.31 5.94 -14.69
N GLU A 39 3.06 6.40 -14.82
CA GLU A 39 1.90 5.51 -14.73
C GLU A 39 1.86 4.58 -15.95
N GLU A 40 1.73 3.29 -15.66
CA GLU A 40 1.52 2.24 -16.66
C GLU A 40 0.10 1.73 -16.54
N TYR A 41 -0.47 1.27 -17.66
CA TYR A 41 -1.85 0.79 -17.70
C TYR A 41 -1.89 -0.70 -18.00
N TYR A 42 -2.80 -1.39 -17.34
CA TYR A 42 -3.03 -2.81 -17.48
C TYR A 42 -4.51 -3.07 -17.79
N ASP A 43 -4.77 -4.00 -18.71
CA ASP A 43 -6.14 -4.49 -18.90
C ASP A 43 -6.60 -5.33 -17.69
N LEU A 44 -7.87 -5.74 -17.68
CA LEU A 44 -8.43 -6.51 -16.57
C LEU A 44 -7.85 -7.94 -16.45
N GLN A 45 -7.06 -8.39 -17.43
CA GLN A 45 -6.33 -9.65 -17.39
C GLN A 45 -4.88 -9.45 -16.90
N GLY A 46 -4.50 -8.22 -16.53
CA GLY A 46 -3.17 -7.88 -16.03
C GLY A 46 -2.10 -7.71 -17.12
N ARG A 47 -2.48 -7.58 -18.40
CA ARG A 47 -1.51 -7.32 -19.49
C ARG A 47 -1.27 -5.82 -19.64
N ARG A 48 0.00 -5.42 -19.84
CA ARG A 48 0.39 -4.01 -20.04
C ARG A 48 -0.14 -3.48 -21.39
N VAL A 49 -0.76 -2.31 -21.36
CA VAL A 49 -1.33 -1.60 -22.52
C VAL A 49 -0.65 -0.25 -22.68
N LEU A 50 0.05 -0.04 -23.80
CA LEU A 50 0.77 1.20 -24.09
C LEU A 50 -0.14 2.33 -24.58
N ASN A 51 -1.19 1.98 -25.33
CA ASN A 51 -2.13 2.93 -25.92
C ASN A 51 -3.57 2.52 -25.54
N PRO A 52 -4.04 2.90 -24.34
CA PRO A 52 -5.41 2.60 -23.93
C PRO A 52 -6.43 3.26 -24.86
N THR A 53 -7.40 2.47 -25.34
CA THR A 53 -8.61 2.97 -26.00
C THR A 53 -9.74 3.09 -24.98
N LYS A 54 -10.94 3.53 -25.41
CA LYS A 54 -12.12 3.59 -24.55
C LYS A 54 -12.36 2.28 -23.77
N GLY A 55 -12.30 2.34 -22.43
CA GLY A 55 -12.42 1.17 -21.57
C GLY A 55 -11.90 1.37 -20.15
N ILE A 56 -11.97 0.31 -19.32
CA ILE A 56 -11.51 0.30 -17.93
C ILE A 56 -10.12 -0.35 -17.83
N TYR A 57 -9.22 0.28 -17.08
CA TYR A 57 -7.84 -0.16 -16.88
C TYR A 57 -7.43 -0.04 -15.41
N VAL A 58 -6.35 -0.75 -15.04
CA VAL A 58 -5.69 -0.65 -13.74
C VAL A 58 -4.34 0.04 -13.93
N THR A 59 -4.06 1.06 -13.12
CA THR A 59 -2.76 1.74 -13.13
C THR A 59 -1.71 0.91 -12.40
N LYS A 60 -0.43 1.19 -12.61
CA LYS A 60 0.67 0.60 -11.83
C LYS A 60 0.48 0.82 -10.33
N SER A 61 -0.06 1.98 -9.95
CA SER A 61 -0.43 2.33 -8.57
C SER A 61 -1.70 1.63 -8.04
N GLY A 62 -2.30 0.72 -8.82
CA GLY A 62 -3.47 -0.08 -8.43
C GLY A 62 -4.82 0.64 -8.55
N LYS A 63 -4.85 1.84 -9.13
CA LYS A 63 -6.09 2.61 -9.31
C LYS A 63 -6.85 2.11 -10.53
N LYS A 64 -8.18 2.02 -10.43
CA LYS A 64 -9.04 1.79 -11.60
C LYS A 64 -9.31 3.11 -12.30
N VAL A 65 -9.17 3.15 -13.62
CA VAL A 65 -9.37 4.35 -14.44
C VAL A 65 -10.22 4.04 -15.67
N LEU A 66 -11.01 5.02 -16.10
CA LEU A 66 -11.80 4.96 -17.33
C LEU A 66 -11.13 5.84 -18.38
N PHE A 67 -10.77 5.25 -19.51
CA PHE A 67 -10.36 5.99 -20.71
C PHE A 67 -11.60 6.26 -21.57
N ASN A 68 -11.76 7.52 -21.99
CA ASN A 68 -12.95 7.98 -22.73
C ASN A 68 -12.64 8.67 -24.07
N LYS A 69 -11.37 8.70 -24.48
CA LYS A 69 -10.91 9.33 -25.71
C LYS A 69 -10.91 8.35 -26.88
#